data_AF-A0A9E1WVU5-F1
#
_entry.id   AF-A0A9E1WVU5-F1
#
_cell.length_a   1.000
_cell.length_b   1.000
_cell.length_c   1.000
_cell.angle_alpha   90.00
_cell.angle_beta   90.00
_cell.angle_gamma   90.00
#
_symmetry.space_group_name_H-M   'P 1'
#
loop_
_entity.id
_entity.type
_entity.pdbx_description
1 polymer ?
#
loop_
_entity_poly.entity_id
_entity_poly.type
_entity_poly.pdbx_seq_one_letter_code
_entity_poly.pdbx_strand_id
1 'polypeptide(L)'
;MKLKTLTIAALLAMATSASAEVKIALDSKPDLETSGSYNWAFAFGTALKAAGMDVREMPRGSVGNEAEKFDQVSTGLLEISLSDVRAVAQVDPFIYGVRLPYIFENIDHMDRTLAAGDVYTRINENLAEQDAILLALAPLGPASGVITTTQAVRSPADMASLRMRALDDAQIA
;
A
#
# COMPACT_ATOMS: atom_id res chain seq x y z
N MET A 1 12.10 34.61 42.01
CA MET A 1 11.39 34.37 40.73
C MET A 1 12.30 33.98 39.55
N LYS A 2 13.57 34.39 39.49
CA LYS A 2 14.44 34.12 38.32
C LYS A 2 14.95 32.66 38.18
N LEU A 3 14.96 31.85 39.25
CA LEU A 3 15.37 30.44 39.16
C LEU A 3 14.30 29.53 38.54
N LYS A 4 13.00 29.84 38.69
CA LYS A 4 11.91 29.02 38.13
C LYS A 4 11.78 29.15 36.61
N THR A 5 12.21 30.28 36.06
CA THR A 5 12.14 30.56 34.61
C THR A 5 13.26 29.83 33.83
N LEU A 6 14.42 29.60 34.45
CA LEU A 6 15.51 28.85 33.81
C LEU A 6 15.21 27.35 33.66
N THR A 7 14.43 26.77 34.57
CA THR A 7 14.14 25.33 34.58
C THR A 7 13.19 24.91 33.46
N ILE A 8 12.28 25.79 33.03
CA ILE A 8 11.32 25.51 31.95
C ILE A 8 11.99 25.54 30.57
N ALA A 9 12.94 26.46 30.36
CA ALA A 9 13.67 26.54 29.09
C ALA A 9 14.58 25.33 28.83
N ALA A 10 15.14 24.72 29.88
CA ALA A 10 15.96 23.52 29.77
C ALA A 10 15.14 22.24 29.46
N LEU A 11 13.87 22.19 29.85
CA LEU A 11 12.96 21.07 29.56
C LEU A 11 12.49 21.07 28.09
N LEU A 12 12.32 22.24 27.47
CA LEU A 12 12.01 22.32 26.02
C LEU A 12 13.20 21.94 25.13
N ALA A 13 14.43 22.11 25.60
CA ALA A 13 15.64 21.74 24.86
C ALA A 13 15.92 20.23 24.88
N MET A 14 15.23 19.47 25.74
CA MET A 14 15.28 17.99 25.79
C MET A 14 14.12 17.32 25.05
N ALA A 15 13.34 18.07 24.27
CA ALA A 15 12.60 17.46 23.17
C ALA A 15 13.61 17.01 22.12
N THR A 16 14.34 15.94 22.42
CA THR A 16 14.98 15.09 21.42
C THR A 16 13.97 14.93 20.31
N SER A 17 14.35 15.27 19.09
CA SER A 17 13.62 14.87 17.89
C SER A 17 13.32 13.39 18.07
N ALA A 18 12.09 13.05 18.47
CA ALA A 18 11.64 11.67 18.42
C ALA A 18 11.76 11.35 16.94
N SER A 19 12.78 10.56 16.58
CA SER A 19 12.83 9.93 15.27
C SER A 19 11.50 9.21 15.16
N ALA A 20 10.61 9.74 14.32
CA ALA A 20 9.28 9.20 14.19
C ALA A 20 9.45 7.81 13.58
N GLU A 21 9.16 6.77 14.37
CA GLU A 21 9.14 5.40 13.85
C GLU A 21 8.04 5.31 12.79
N VAL A 22 8.43 4.94 11.57
CA VAL A 22 7.50 4.65 10.48
C VAL A 22 7.22 3.17 10.48
N LYS A 23 6.00 2.78 10.86
CA LYS A 23 5.52 1.41 10.79
C LYS A 23 5.01 1.13 9.38
N ILE A 24 5.50 0.05 8.78
CA ILE A 24 5.10 -0.41 7.45
C ILE A 24 4.40 -1.76 7.60
N ALA A 25 3.09 -1.81 7.43
CA ALA A 25 2.34 -3.05 7.42
C ALA A 25 2.49 -3.77 6.08
N LEU A 26 3.07 -4.98 6.09
CA LEU A 26 3.33 -5.78 4.89
C LEU A 26 2.08 -6.56 4.43
N ASP A 27 1.95 -6.77 3.13
CA ASP A 27 0.89 -7.59 2.49
C ASP A 27 1.32 -9.04 2.23
N SER A 28 2.61 -9.32 2.37
CA SER A 28 3.28 -10.56 2.00
C SER A 28 4.44 -10.84 2.97
N LYS A 29 5.10 -11.99 2.80
CA LYS A 29 6.35 -12.27 3.51
C LYS A 29 7.44 -11.32 2.98
N PRO A 30 8.37 -10.83 3.84
CA PRO A 30 9.53 -10.08 3.38
C PRO A 30 10.46 -10.97 2.54
N ASP A 31 10.27 -10.95 1.22
CA ASP A 31 11.01 -11.76 0.24
C ASP A 31 11.30 -10.92 -1.01
N LEU A 32 12.57 -10.58 -1.21
CA LEU A 32 13.01 -9.75 -2.33
C LEU A 32 13.03 -10.50 -3.68
N GLU A 33 13.03 -11.84 -3.67
CA GLU A 33 13.04 -12.63 -4.90
C GLU A 33 11.63 -12.83 -5.45
N THR A 34 10.65 -13.00 -4.57
CA THR A 34 9.30 -13.45 -4.98
C THR A 34 8.17 -12.44 -4.74
N SER A 35 8.42 -11.32 -4.04
CA SER A 35 7.40 -10.31 -3.75
C SER A 35 7.76 -8.93 -4.34
N GLY A 36 7.01 -8.49 -5.35
CA GLY A 36 7.19 -7.17 -5.95
C GLY A 36 6.81 -6.03 -5.00
N SER A 37 5.74 -6.20 -4.22
CA SER A 37 5.31 -5.21 -3.23
C SER A 37 6.32 -5.09 -2.09
N TYR A 38 6.98 -6.19 -1.69
CA TYR A 38 8.07 -6.12 -0.71
C TYR A 38 9.30 -5.41 -1.25
N ASN A 39 9.67 -5.60 -2.52
CA ASN A 39 10.76 -4.84 -3.14
C ASN A 39 10.53 -3.33 -3.02
N TRP A 40 9.29 -2.87 -3.25
CA TRP A 40 8.91 -1.47 -3.06
C TRP A 40 9.03 -1.04 -1.59
N ALA A 41 8.45 -1.80 -0.64
CA ALA A 41 8.48 -1.48 0.79
C ALA A 41 9.92 -1.43 1.34
N PHE A 42 10.77 -2.37 0.93
CA PHE A 42 12.16 -2.43 1.31
C PHE A 42 12.95 -1.22 0.80
N ALA A 43 12.75 -0.85 -0.48
CA ALA A 43 13.39 0.32 -1.06
C ALA A 43 12.93 1.62 -0.38
N PHE A 44 11.63 1.77 -0.15
CA PHE A 44 11.06 2.92 0.55
C PHE A 44 11.56 3.01 1.99
N GLY A 45 11.51 1.93 2.75
CA GLY A 45 12.05 1.86 4.10
C GLY A 45 13.55 2.16 4.16
N THR A 46 14.33 1.73 3.17
CA THR A 46 15.76 2.06 3.06
C THR A 46 15.96 3.57 2.84
N ALA A 47 15.15 4.19 1.98
CA ALA A 47 15.19 5.63 1.75
C ALA A 47 14.82 6.43 3.01
N LEU A 48 13.80 6.00 3.76
CA LEU A 48 13.42 6.61 5.04
C LEU A 48 14.54 6.51 6.08
N LYS A 49 15.18 5.34 6.21
CA LYS A 49 16.34 5.15 7.09
C LYS A 49 17.50 6.07 6.70
N ALA A 50 17.78 6.20 5.41
CA ALA A 50 18.81 7.11 4.91
C ALA A 50 18.48 8.59 5.20
N ALA A 51 17.20 8.93 5.28
CA ALA A 51 16.71 10.25 5.69
C ALA A 51 16.69 10.45 7.23
N GLY A 52 17.14 9.46 8.02
CA GLY A 52 17.25 9.55 9.48
C GLY A 52 15.99 9.16 10.26
N MET A 53 15.05 8.44 9.63
CA MET A 53 13.87 7.90 10.30
C MET A 53 14.08 6.44 10.73
N ASP A 54 13.48 6.05 11.85
CA ASP A 54 13.35 4.64 12.21
C ASP A 54 12.23 3.99 11.42
N VAL A 55 12.45 2.76 10.94
CA VAL A 55 11.45 2.02 10.16
C VAL A 55 11.26 0.64 10.74
N ARG A 56 9.99 0.29 10.98
CA ARG A 56 9.59 -1.01 11.50
C ARG A 56 8.61 -1.70 10.56
N GLU A 57 9.05 -2.81 9.98
CA GLU A 57 8.17 -3.68 9.20
C GLU A 57 7.26 -4.50 10.12
N MET A 58 5.96 -4.48 9.86
CA MET A 58 4.97 -5.25 10.58
C MET A 58 4.54 -6.44 9.71
N PRO A 59 4.68 -7.69 10.20
CA PRO A 59 4.34 -8.87 9.42
C PRO A 59 2.89 -8.86 8.94
N ARG A 60 2.63 -9.48 7.78
CA ARG A 60 1.28 -9.61 7.24
C ARG A 60 0.30 -10.14 8.28
N GLY A 61 -0.80 -9.41 8.48
CA GLY A 61 -1.87 -9.78 9.40
C GLY A 61 -1.59 -9.51 10.88
N SER A 62 -0.46 -8.89 11.23
CA SER A 62 -0.16 -8.56 12.64
C SER A 62 -0.93 -7.35 13.18
N VAL A 63 -1.54 -6.57 12.29
CA VAL A 63 -2.26 -5.31 12.61
C VAL A 63 -3.71 -5.33 12.13
N GLY A 64 -4.27 -6.52 11.94
CA GLY A 64 -5.67 -6.67 11.51
C GLY A 64 -5.85 -6.82 10.00
N ASN A 65 -7.12 -6.77 9.60
CA ASN A 65 -7.59 -6.88 8.22
C ASN A 65 -7.49 -5.55 7.45
N GLU A 66 -7.92 -5.52 6.19
CA GLU A 66 -7.82 -4.32 5.33
C GLU A 66 -8.57 -3.10 5.87
N ALA A 67 -9.78 -3.27 6.40
CA ALA A 67 -10.54 -2.17 6.98
C ALA A 67 -9.87 -1.63 8.25
N GLU A 68 -9.41 -2.53 9.12
CA GLU A 68 -8.70 -2.16 10.35
C GLU A 68 -7.37 -1.46 10.06
N LYS A 69 -6.65 -1.84 9.01
CA LYS A 69 -5.44 -1.12 8.55
C LYS A 69 -5.77 0.26 8.03
N PHE A 70 -6.83 0.41 7.22
CA PHE A 70 -7.24 1.71 6.70
C PHE A 70 -7.64 2.66 7.84
N ASP A 71 -8.41 2.19 8.82
CA ASP A 71 -8.76 2.95 10.03
C ASP A 71 -7.52 3.37 10.85
N GLN A 72 -6.50 2.49 10.94
CA GLN A 72 -5.25 2.84 11.60
C GLN A 72 -4.45 3.89 10.83
N VAL A 73 -4.50 3.88 9.50
CA VAL A 73 -3.87 4.92 8.66
C VAL A 73 -4.58 6.26 8.87
N SER A 74 -5.91 6.29 8.74
CA SER A 74 -6.70 7.53 8.90
C SER A 74 -6.60 8.15 10.29
N THR A 75 -6.34 7.34 11.32
CA THR A 75 -6.14 7.83 12.70
C THR A 75 -4.68 8.09 13.06
N GLY A 76 -3.73 7.86 12.14
CA GLY A 76 -2.29 8.03 12.39
C GLY A 76 -1.67 6.98 13.31
N LEU A 77 -2.37 5.87 13.58
CA LEU A 77 -1.83 4.72 14.33
C LEU A 77 -0.90 3.84 13.49
N LEU A 78 -0.99 3.91 12.16
CA LEU A 78 -0.14 3.21 11.19
C LEU A 78 0.28 4.20 10.09
N GLU A 79 1.58 4.36 9.84
CA GLU A 79 2.05 5.36 8.88
C GLU A 79 1.98 4.86 7.44
N ILE A 80 2.25 3.58 7.19
CA ILE A 80 2.22 2.98 5.85
C ILE A 80 1.53 1.61 5.89
N SER A 81 0.56 1.42 5.00
CA SER A 81 -0.06 0.13 4.75
C SER A 81 0.19 -0.31 3.31
N LEU A 82 0.82 -1.47 3.12
CA LEU A 82 0.68 -2.20 1.86
C LEU A 82 -0.69 -2.87 1.89
N SER A 83 -1.61 -2.30 1.11
CA SER A 83 -3.01 -2.70 1.05
C SER A 83 -3.42 -3.00 -0.37
N ASP A 84 -4.40 -3.89 -0.50
CA ASP A 84 -5.08 -4.09 -1.76
C ASP A 84 -5.80 -2.80 -2.20
N VAL A 85 -5.89 -2.55 -3.52
CA VAL A 85 -6.50 -1.32 -4.05
C VAL A 85 -7.99 -1.17 -3.67
N ARG A 86 -8.64 -2.24 -3.20
CA ARG A 86 -9.98 -2.18 -2.59
C ARG A 86 -10.03 -1.22 -1.40
N ALA A 87 -8.97 -1.09 -0.62
CA ALA A 87 -8.93 -0.15 0.51
C ALA A 87 -9.13 1.30 0.03
N VAL A 88 -8.47 1.68 -1.06
CA VAL A 88 -8.66 2.99 -1.70
C VAL A 88 -10.06 3.11 -2.32
N ALA A 89 -10.54 2.04 -2.95
CA ALA A 89 -11.84 2.02 -3.62
C ALA A 89 -13.05 2.18 -2.68
N GLN A 90 -12.87 2.01 -1.36
CA GLN A 90 -13.88 2.34 -0.36
C GLN A 90 -14.18 3.84 -0.33
N VAL A 91 -13.21 4.68 -0.71
CA VAL A 91 -13.32 6.15 -0.74
C VAL A 91 -13.51 6.64 -2.18
N ASP A 92 -12.70 6.17 -3.12
CA ASP A 92 -12.82 6.53 -4.54
C ASP A 92 -12.76 5.30 -5.45
N PRO A 93 -13.91 4.80 -5.96
CA PRO A 93 -13.95 3.64 -6.84
C PRO A 93 -13.29 3.85 -8.20
N PHE A 94 -12.92 5.09 -8.57
CA PHE A 94 -12.16 5.39 -9.79
C PHE A 94 -10.87 4.57 -9.90
N ILE A 95 -10.22 4.25 -8.76
CA ILE A 95 -9.00 3.44 -8.74
C ILE A 95 -9.18 2.06 -9.38
N TYR A 96 -10.38 1.48 -9.40
CA TYR A 96 -10.62 0.19 -10.04
C TYR A 96 -10.36 0.19 -11.55
N GLY A 97 -10.27 1.36 -12.19
CA GLY A 97 -9.81 1.48 -13.56
C GLY A 97 -8.47 0.76 -13.79
N VAL A 98 -7.55 0.78 -12.82
CA VAL A 98 -6.24 0.12 -12.95
C VAL A 98 -6.31 -1.42 -12.97
N ARG A 99 -7.44 -2.00 -12.57
CA ARG A 99 -7.68 -3.45 -12.56
C ARG A 99 -8.31 -3.98 -13.86
N LEU A 100 -8.69 -3.11 -14.79
CA LEU A 100 -9.34 -3.56 -16.02
C LEU A 100 -8.41 -4.51 -16.79
N PRO A 101 -8.90 -5.67 -17.27
CA PRO A 101 -8.05 -6.62 -17.97
C PRO A 101 -7.41 -6.02 -19.22
N TYR A 102 -6.10 -6.27 -19.40
CA TYR A 102 -5.34 -5.97 -20.61
C TYR A 102 -5.24 -4.48 -21.02
N ILE A 103 -5.49 -3.54 -20.10
CA ILE A 103 -5.35 -2.10 -20.41
C ILE A 103 -3.89 -1.62 -20.43
N PHE A 104 -2.99 -2.33 -19.77
CA PHE A 104 -1.57 -2.00 -19.70
C PHE A 104 -0.74 -3.12 -20.34
N GLU A 105 0.26 -2.73 -21.13
CA GLU A 105 1.20 -3.66 -21.76
C GLU A 105 2.29 -4.12 -20.78
N ASN A 106 2.71 -3.21 -19.89
CA ASN A 106 3.73 -3.41 -18.86
C ASN A 106 3.61 -2.28 -17.82
N ILE A 107 4.46 -2.34 -16.78
CA ILE A 107 4.49 -1.35 -15.69
C ILE A 107 4.85 0.05 -16.22
N ASP A 108 5.79 0.18 -17.16
CA ASP A 108 6.16 1.49 -17.74
C ASP A 108 4.99 2.16 -18.49
N HIS A 109 4.14 1.38 -19.14
CA HIS A 109 2.90 1.88 -19.75
C HIS A 109 1.92 2.32 -18.65
N MET A 110 1.73 1.53 -17.59
CA MET A 110 0.90 1.91 -16.46
C MET A 110 1.35 3.24 -15.85
N ASP A 111 2.63 3.38 -15.51
CA ASP A 111 3.17 4.58 -14.87
C ASP A 111 2.98 5.84 -15.72
N ARG A 112 3.27 5.76 -17.03
CA ARG A 112 3.04 6.88 -17.95
C ARG A 112 1.57 7.24 -18.07
N THR A 113 0.67 6.26 -18.08
CA THR A 113 -0.78 6.49 -18.17
C THR A 113 -1.32 7.12 -16.90
N LEU A 114 -0.91 6.63 -15.72
CA LEU A 114 -1.31 7.19 -14.42
C LEU A 114 -0.83 8.63 -14.26
N ALA A 115 0.41 8.92 -14.69
CA ALA A 115 0.97 10.27 -14.66
C ALA A 115 0.24 11.22 -15.64
N ALA A 116 0.00 10.78 -16.88
CA ALA A 116 -0.70 11.58 -17.88
C ALA A 116 -2.15 11.89 -17.49
N GLY A 117 -2.80 10.99 -16.76
CA GLY A 117 -4.16 11.16 -16.24
C GLY A 117 -4.26 11.85 -14.88
N ASP A 118 -3.12 12.23 -14.27
CA ASP A 118 -3.04 12.81 -12.92
C ASP A 118 -3.83 12.00 -11.86
N VAL A 119 -3.78 10.67 -11.99
CA VAL A 119 -4.66 9.74 -11.27
C VAL A 119 -4.46 9.83 -9.75
N TYR A 120 -3.20 9.94 -9.31
CA TYR A 120 -2.88 10.04 -7.88
C TYR A 120 -3.46 11.31 -7.26
N THR A 121 -3.30 12.47 -7.92
CA THR A 121 -3.86 13.73 -7.42
C THR A 121 -5.38 13.65 -7.31
N ARG A 122 -6.05 13.20 -8.37
CA ARG A 122 -7.51 13.06 -8.41
C ARG A 122 -8.06 12.19 -7.27
N ILE A 123 -7.42 11.05 -7.00
CA ILE A 123 -7.84 10.12 -5.94
C ILE A 123 -7.51 10.72 -4.56
N ASN A 124 -6.34 11.32 -4.42
CA ASN A 124 -5.87 11.88 -3.15
C ASN A 124 -6.70 13.09 -2.70
N GLU A 125 -7.38 13.80 -3.61
CA GLU A 125 -8.39 14.81 -3.25
C GLU A 125 -9.49 14.24 -2.34
N ASN A 126 -10.00 13.04 -2.65
CA ASN A 126 -11.04 12.40 -1.83
C ASN A 126 -10.43 11.69 -0.60
N LEU A 127 -9.26 11.05 -0.74
CA LEU A 127 -8.60 10.38 0.40
C LEU A 127 -8.17 11.34 1.50
N ALA A 128 -7.88 12.60 1.16
CA ALA A 128 -7.54 13.63 2.14
C ALA A 128 -8.68 13.88 3.15
N GLU A 129 -9.95 13.62 2.78
CA GLU A 129 -11.08 13.69 3.73
C GLU A 129 -11.04 12.60 4.80
N GLN A 130 -10.23 11.55 4.59
CA GLN A 130 -10.01 10.44 5.51
C GLN A 130 -8.60 10.47 6.11
N ASP A 131 -7.89 11.60 6.03
CA ASP A 131 -6.50 11.74 6.50
C ASP A 131 -5.56 10.65 5.94
N ALA A 132 -5.82 10.19 4.71
CA ALA A 132 -5.08 9.14 4.02
C ALA A 132 -4.50 9.62 2.69
N ILE A 133 -3.48 8.92 2.21
CA ILE A 133 -2.86 9.17 0.90
C ILE A 133 -2.58 7.86 0.18
N LEU A 134 -2.97 7.77 -1.09
CA LEU A 134 -2.45 6.78 -2.02
C LEU A 134 -1.06 7.26 -2.47
N LEU A 135 -0.03 6.68 -1.87
CA LEU A 135 1.37 7.03 -2.14
C LEU A 135 1.89 6.42 -3.45
N ALA A 136 1.59 5.14 -3.69
CA ALA A 136 2.06 4.41 -4.86
C ALA A 136 1.19 3.17 -5.13
N LEU A 137 1.14 2.74 -6.38
CA LEU A 137 0.70 1.41 -6.77
C LEU A 137 1.92 0.50 -6.95
N ALA A 138 2.17 -0.36 -5.96
CA ALA A 138 3.26 -1.33 -6.01
C ALA A 138 2.77 -2.65 -6.64
N PRO A 139 3.36 -3.12 -7.75
CA PRO A 139 3.00 -4.40 -8.35
C PRO A 139 3.31 -5.56 -7.40
N LEU A 140 2.33 -6.45 -7.18
CA LEU A 140 2.53 -7.63 -6.32
C LEU A 140 3.51 -8.65 -6.95
N GLY A 141 3.44 -8.80 -8.26
CA GLY A 141 4.24 -9.75 -9.03
C GLY A 141 4.01 -9.59 -10.53
N PRO A 142 4.59 -10.47 -11.37
CA PRO A 142 4.38 -10.43 -12.80
C PRO A 142 2.91 -10.69 -13.16
N ALA A 143 2.52 -10.30 -14.37
CA ALA A 143 1.23 -10.68 -14.94
C ALA A 143 1.07 -12.21 -14.85
N SER A 144 0.25 -12.64 -13.90
CA SER A 144 0.06 -14.06 -13.61
C SER A 144 -1.19 -14.53 -14.35
N GLY A 145 -1.05 -15.61 -15.11
CA GLY A 145 -2.17 -16.25 -15.78
C GLY A 145 -3.08 -17.00 -14.79
N VAL A 146 -3.99 -17.80 -15.34
CA VAL A 146 -4.85 -18.68 -14.54
C VAL A 146 -4.02 -19.85 -14.01
N ILE A 147 -3.87 -19.94 -12.69
CA ILE A 147 -3.16 -21.03 -12.02
C ILE A 147 -4.19 -22.06 -11.53
N THR A 148 -4.07 -23.30 -12.00
CA THR A 148 -4.89 -24.41 -11.52
C THR A 148 -4.02 -25.63 -11.21
N THR A 149 -4.54 -26.57 -10.41
CA THR A 149 -3.86 -27.83 -10.10
C THR A 149 -4.31 -28.99 -10.99
N THR A 150 -5.37 -28.81 -11.78
CA THR A 150 -6.06 -29.93 -12.46
C THR A 150 -6.02 -29.85 -13.98
N GLN A 151 -5.89 -28.66 -14.57
CA GLN A 151 -5.87 -28.50 -16.02
C GLN A 151 -5.11 -27.25 -16.50
N ALA A 152 -4.54 -27.34 -17.69
CA ALA A 152 -4.00 -26.17 -18.37
C ALA A 152 -5.14 -25.33 -18.96
N VAL A 153 -5.06 -24.01 -18.78
CA VAL A 153 -6.00 -23.03 -19.37
C VAL A 153 -5.29 -22.34 -20.54
N ARG A 154 -5.75 -22.59 -21.76
CA ARG A 154 -5.20 -22.00 -23.00
C ARG A 154 -6.18 -21.07 -23.69
N SER A 155 -7.46 -21.18 -23.37
CA SER A 155 -8.53 -20.35 -23.89
C SER A 155 -9.58 -20.09 -22.80
N PRO A 156 -10.42 -19.04 -22.93
CA PRO A 156 -11.52 -18.82 -21.99
C PRO A 156 -12.47 -20.02 -21.84
N ALA A 157 -12.65 -20.83 -22.89
CA ALA A 157 -13.49 -22.03 -22.85
C ALA A 157 -12.98 -23.07 -21.83
N ASP A 158 -11.67 -23.13 -21.61
CA ASP A 158 -11.07 -24.06 -20.63
C ASP A 158 -11.42 -23.65 -19.18
N MET A 159 -11.97 -22.46 -18.95
CA MET A 159 -12.38 -22.02 -17.62
C MET A 159 -13.78 -22.51 -17.22
N ALA A 160 -14.60 -22.97 -18.17
CA ALA A 160 -16.03 -23.24 -17.93
C ALA A 160 -16.31 -24.31 -16.86
N SER A 161 -15.39 -25.27 -16.66
CA SER A 161 -15.50 -26.34 -15.66
C SER A 161 -14.79 -26.02 -14.35
N LEU A 162 -14.07 -24.89 -14.27
CA LEU A 162 -13.24 -24.55 -13.10
C LEU A 162 -14.07 -23.92 -11.99
N ARG A 163 -13.78 -24.35 -10.77
CA ARG A 163 -14.20 -23.65 -9.55
C ARG A 163 -13.04 -22.77 -9.08
N MET A 164 -13.13 -21.49 -9.40
CA MET A 164 -12.08 -20.51 -9.09
C MET A 164 -12.40 -19.76 -7.80
N ARG A 165 -11.36 -19.46 -7.02
CA ARG A 165 -11.46 -18.50 -5.91
C ARG A 165 -11.31 -17.09 -6.48
N ALA A 166 -12.29 -16.25 -6.23
CA ALA A 166 -12.17 -14.80 -6.37
C ALA A 166 -11.54 -14.17 -5.11
N LEU A 167 -10.77 -13.10 -5.30
CA LEU A 167 -10.22 -12.29 -4.23
C LEU A 167 -11.31 -11.44 -3.55
N ASP A 168 -12.20 -10.88 -4.36
CA ASP A 168 -13.33 -10.06 -3.94
C ASP A 168 -14.47 -10.11 -4.97
N ASP A 169 -15.59 -9.45 -4.64
CA ASP A 169 -16.81 -9.46 -5.45
C ASP A 169 -16.63 -8.79 -6.82
N ALA A 170 -15.63 -7.91 -6.99
CA ALA A 170 -15.35 -7.29 -8.28
C ALA A 170 -14.81 -8.29 -9.31
N GLN A 171 -14.37 -9.48 -8.87
CA GLN A 171 -13.93 -10.58 -9.73
C GLN A 171 -15.03 -11.62 -10.02
N ILE A 172 -16.21 -11.46 -9.43
CA ILE A 172 -17.35 -12.40 -9.58
C ILE A 172 -18.37 -11.88 -10.62
N ALA A 173 -18.36 -10.58 -10.90
CA ALA A 173 -19.32 -9.88 -11.76
C ALA A 173 -19.05 -10.05 -13.26
#